data_AF-A0A257LYD7-F1
#
_entry.id   AF-A0A257LYD7-F1
#
_cell.length_a   1.000
_cell.length_b   1.000
_cell.length_c   1.000
_cell.angle_alpha   90.00
_cell.angle_beta   90.00
_cell.angle_gamma   90.00
#
_symmetry.space_group_name_H-M   'P 1'
#
loop_
_entity.id
_entity.type
_entity.pdbx_description
1 polymer ?
#
loop_
_entity_poly.entity_id
_entity_poly.type
_entity_poly.pdbx_seq_one_letter_code
_entity_poly.pdbx_strand_id
1 'polypeptide(L)'
;ETATFDPKATFAPNVRTREGIRMRWNNETRSNLVNSGSLNGTPHFEDALLGNWNARASYVARTPWDNLAGTLPKSGSAGGPWFFGAYTRDLYDQAVSWQDQMPVYRNGRYNGNPFGTPQEAIGPIVLFDVPRSGTGVISIGQFQHAKLSEFVWHPSYAVGQSLADPRGPTGKSTGLARTAPLFADASEAATGGFSVDAIGYSTDAQRATTRDAWAQQGRAIFQDYPATDNLVYDLSYEVNRSLWDAFFLSGADQAKAEAFVKDPVANPLPNGRLRLSSTSGKATKAEDLRDLHLAASRLVLDGSFNVNSLSVEAWKAVLSGTRASSPDGKVRFPRVLSAPGKAWTSGNSPTDGSAWNGERVLSDAEVDRLAKAIVVEARISSTAVSSMMPLDAWGRCKPPSMRRG
;
A
#
# COMPACT_ATOMS: atom_id res chain seq x y z
N GLU A 1 5.51 -10.32 -62.66
CA GLU A 1 4.58 -9.76 -61.65
C GLU A 1 4.73 -10.54 -60.36
N THR A 2 5.31 -9.94 -59.33
CA THR A 2 5.29 -10.49 -57.98
C THR A 2 3.90 -10.24 -57.40
N ALA A 3 3.03 -11.24 -57.48
CA ALA A 3 1.73 -11.19 -56.82
C ALA A 3 1.97 -11.12 -55.30
N THR A 4 1.87 -9.92 -54.74
CA THR A 4 1.69 -9.72 -53.31
C THR A 4 0.29 -10.20 -52.96
N PHE A 5 0.17 -11.47 -52.63
CA PHE A 5 -1.03 -12.00 -52.01
C PHE A 5 -1.09 -11.36 -50.63
N ASP A 6 -2.01 -10.41 -50.44
CA ASP A 6 -2.26 -9.80 -49.14
C ASP A 6 -3.34 -10.66 -48.46
N PRO A 7 -2.96 -11.62 -47.60
CA PRO A 7 -3.91 -12.61 -47.10
C PRO A 7 -4.95 -11.92 -46.20
N LYS A 8 -6.21 -11.92 -46.62
CA LYS A 8 -7.33 -11.49 -45.77
C LYS A 8 -7.73 -12.62 -44.84
N ALA A 9 -7.68 -12.38 -43.52
CA ALA A 9 -8.15 -13.34 -42.53
C ALA A 9 -9.66 -13.61 -42.71
N THR A 10 -10.04 -14.87 -42.91
CA THR A 10 -11.43 -15.31 -43.16
C THR A 10 -12.10 -15.95 -41.94
N PHE A 11 -11.35 -16.19 -40.87
CA PHE A 11 -11.82 -16.80 -39.63
C PHE A 11 -11.24 -16.07 -38.41
N ALA A 12 -11.95 -16.15 -37.29
CA ALA A 12 -11.43 -15.63 -36.02
C ALA A 12 -10.20 -16.46 -35.61
N PRO A 13 -9.07 -15.82 -35.24
CA PRO A 13 -7.85 -16.53 -34.87
C PRO A 13 -8.08 -17.48 -33.69
N ASN A 14 -7.41 -18.62 -33.72
CA ASN A 14 -7.51 -19.63 -32.66
C ASN A 14 -6.90 -19.08 -31.36
N VAL A 15 -7.44 -19.46 -30.21
CA VAL A 15 -6.95 -19.04 -28.89
C VAL A 15 -5.45 -19.34 -28.67
N ARG A 16 -4.92 -20.36 -29.34
CA ARG A 16 -3.50 -20.73 -29.33
C ARG A 16 -2.59 -19.79 -30.13
N THR A 17 -3.15 -18.92 -30.98
CA THR A 17 -2.36 -17.91 -31.70
C THR A 17 -2.17 -16.62 -30.90
N ARG A 18 -2.62 -16.61 -29.64
CA ARG A 18 -2.41 -15.50 -28.71
C ARG A 18 -1.64 -16.00 -27.50
N GLU A 19 -0.47 -15.39 -27.26
CA GLU A 19 0.25 -15.47 -26.01
C GLU A 19 0.19 -14.08 -25.36
N GLY A 20 -0.44 -14.01 -24.18
CA GLY A 20 -0.67 -12.77 -23.46
C GLY A 20 0.03 -12.77 -22.11
N ILE A 21 0.58 -11.61 -21.73
CA ILE A 21 1.01 -11.30 -20.37
C ILE A 21 0.24 -10.06 -19.96
N ARG A 22 -0.35 -10.08 -18.77
CA ARG A 22 -1.12 -8.95 -18.23
C ARG A 22 -0.88 -8.77 -16.75
N MET A 23 -1.29 -7.62 -16.24
CA MET A 23 -1.39 -7.40 -14.80
C MET A 23 -2.34 -8.43 -14.19
N ARG A 24 -1.99 -9.00 -13.03
CA ARG A 24 -2.88 -9.96 -12.34
C ARG A 24 -4.19 -9.30 -12.00
N TRP A 25 -5.29 -10.03 -12.17
CA TRP A 25 -6.59 -9.54 -11.75
C TRP A 25 -6.78 -9.81 -10.26
N ASN A 26 -7.52 -8.93 -9.57
CA ASN A 26 -7.85 -9.14 -8.16
C ASN A 26 -8.70 -10.40 -7.96
N ASN A 27 -9.54 -10.73 -8.95
CA ASN A 27 -10.22 -12.02 -9.06
C ASN A 27 -9.72 -12.72 -10.32
N GLU A 28 -8.80 -13.65 -10.14
CA GLU A 28 -8.04 -14.26 -11.23
C GLU A 28 -8.87 -15.37 -11.94
N THR A 29 -8.57 -15.63 -13.22
CA THR A 29 -9.33 -16.60 -14.02
C THR A 29 -9.23 -18.01 -13.46
N ARG A 30 -10.27 -18.83 -13.68
CA ARG A 30 -10.27 -20.23 -13.25
C ARG A 30 -9.10 -21.01 -13.83
N SER A 31 -8.76 -20.74 -15.10
CA SER A 31 -7.59 -21.34 -15.74
C SER A 31 -6.28 -21.08 -14.97
N ASN A 32 -6.03 -19.85 -14.53
CA ASN A 32 -4.83 -19.48 -13.78
C ASN A 32 -4.84 -20.08 -12.38
N LEU A 33 -5.99 -20.08 -11.70
CA LEU A 33 -6.14 -20.70 -10.38
C LEU A 33 -5.82 -22.20 -10.41
N VAL A 34 -6.43 -22.96 -11.33
CA VAL A 34 -6.28 -24.43 -11.41
C VAL A 34 -4.89 -24.84 -11.86
N ASN A 35 -4.29 -24.09 -12.80
CA ASN A 35 -3.00 -24.43 -13.36
C ASN A 35 -1.82 -23.83 -12.59
N SER A 36 -2.03 -23.20 -11.43
CA SER A 36 -0.96 -22.65 -10.58
C SER A 36 -0.03 -23.68 -9.91
N GLY A 37 -0.17 -24.96 -10.26
CA GLY A 37 0.64 -26.05 -9.73
C GLY A 37 0.44 -26.25 -8.23
N SER A 38 1.55 -26.26 -7.48
CA SER A 38 1.55 -26.43 -6.02
C SER A 38 0.88 -25.29 -5.25
N LEU A 39 0.61 -24.16 -5.91
CA LEU A 39 -0.07 -23.03 -5.29
C LEU A 39 -1.60 -23.09 -5.45
N ASN A 40 -2.15 -24.08 -6.16
CA ASN A 40 -3.58 -24.21 -6.35
C ASN A 40 -4.31 -24.28 -4.99
N GLY A 41 -5.37 -23.48 -4.83
CA GLY A 41 -6.13 -23.36 -3.58
C GLY A 41 -5.51 -22.46 -2.51
N THR A 42 -4.42 -21.75 -2.83
CA THR A 42 -3.83 -20.74 -1.93
C THR A 42 -4.16 -19.32 -2.42
N PRO A 43 -4.15 -18.29 -1.55
CA PRO A 43 -4.54 -16.91 -1.89
C PRO A 43 -3.48 -16.13 -2.69
N HIS A 44 -2.56 -16.80 -3.37
CA HIS A 44 -1.41 -16.18 -4.06
C HIS A 44 -1.78 -15.25 -5.23
N PHE A 45 -2.99 -15.36 -5.77
CA PHE A 45 -3.55 -14.46 -6.78
C PHE A 45 -4.50 -13.40 -6.20
N GLU A 46 -4.88 -13.49 -4.92
CA GLU A 46 -5.83 -12.59 -4.27
C GLU A 46 -5.12 -11.33 -3.74
N ASP A 47 -4.47 -10.62 -4.64
CA ASP A 47 -3.67 -9.45 -4.29
C ASP A 47 -4.09 -8.23 -5.12
N ALA A 48 -4.44 -7.15 -4.42
CA ALA A 48 -4.89 -5.91 -5.02
C ALA A 48 -3.70 -5.12 -5.55
N LEU A 49 -3.22 -5.47 -6.75
CA LEU A 49 -1.97 -4.92 -7.28
C LEU A 49 -1.92 -3.39 -7.31
N LEU A 50 -3.00 -2.70 -7.65
CA LEU A 50 -2.99 -1.22 -7.63
C LEU A 50 -3.14 -0.59 -6.25
N GLY A 51 -3.72 -1.31 -5.29
CA GLY A 51 -3.83 -0.86 -3.91
C GLY A 51 -2.51 -1.06 -3.16
N ASN A 52 -1.81 -2.15 -3.47
CA ASN A 52 -0.65 -2.61 -2.71
C ASN A 52 0.68 -2.36 -3.40
N TRP A 53 0.74 -2.36 -4.74
CA TRP A 53 1.99 -2.41 -5.50
C TRP A 53 2.03 -1.36 -6.61
N ASN A 54 3.23 -0.95 -7.00
CA ASN A 54 3.47 0.19 -7.87
C ASN A 54 3.36 -0.19 -9.35
N ALA A 55 2.17 0.01 -9.94
CA ALA A 55 1.96 -0.20 -11.36
C ALA A 55 2.64 0.84 -12.28
N ARG A 56 3.18 1.92 -11.71
CA ARG A 56 3.91 2.97 -12.44
C ARG A 56 5.44 2.81 -12.34
N ALA A 57 5.90 1.67 -11.84
CA ALA A 57 7.31 1.32 -11.70
C ALA A 57 8.03 1.31 -13.06
N SER A 58 9.27 1.79 -13.10
CA SER A 58 10.13 1.64 -14.28
C SER A 58 10.80 0.26 -14.32
N TYR A 59 11.06 -0.32 -13.14
CA TYR A 59 11.64 -1.64 -13.00
C TYR A 59 10.56 -2.62 -12.55
N VAL A 60 10.14 -3.46 -13.48
CA VAL A 60 9.29 -4.60 -13.17
C VAL A 60 10.14 -5.86 -13.14
N ALA A 61 10.33 -6.39 -11.94
CA ALA A 61 10.86 -7.71 -11.71
C ALA A 61 10.00 -8.42 -10.65
N ARG A 62 10.29 -9.69 -10.38
CA ARG A 62 9.83 -10.34 -9.16
C ARG A 62 10.60 -9.80 -7.95
N THR A 63 9.97 -9.79 -6.79
CA THR A 63 10.71 -9.66 -5.53
C THR A 63 11.52 -10.93 -5.26
N PRO A 64 12.62 -10.84 -4.51
CA PRO A 64 13.29 -12.02 -3.94
C PRO A 64 12.41 -12.91 -3.06
N TRP A 65 11.23 -12.43 -2.67
CA TRP A 65 10.27 -13.11 -1.80
C TRP A 65 8.93 -13.32 -2.50
N ASP A 66 8.89 -13.26 -3.83
CA ASP A 66 7.68 -13.60 -4.57
C ASP A 66 7.55 -15.11 -4.65
N ASN A 67 6.34 -15.58 -4.42
CA ASN A 67 5.88 -16.92 -4.78
C ASN A 67 6.24 -17.21 -6.24
N LEU A 68 7.20 -18.10 -6.46
CA LEU A 68 7.39 -18.75 -7.75
C LEU A 68 6.33 -19.82 -7.86
N ALA A 69 5.31 -19.54 -8.66
CA ALA A 69 4.32 -20.53 -8.99
C ALA A 69 4.91 -21.49 -10.02
N GLY A 70 5.30 -22.68 -9.59
CA GLY A 70 5.88 -23.71 -10.46
C GLY A 70 7.40 -23.63 -10.55
N THR A 71 8.03 -24.79 -10.76
CA THR A 71 9.47 -24.90 -10.99
C THR A 71 9.78 -24.54 -12.45
N LEU A 72 10.84 -23.76 -12.68
CA LEU A 72 11.39 -23.65 -14.02
C LEU A 72 11.83 -25.05 -14.49
N PRO A 73 11.55 -25.41 -15.74
CA PRO A 73 11.86 -26.72 -16.25
C PRO A 73 13.37 -26.81 -16.43
N LYS A 74 13.98 -27.85 -15.86
CA LYS A 74 15.42 -28.12 -16.03
C LYS A 74 15.77 -28.45 -17.49
N SER A 75 14.79 -28.86 -18.30
CA SER A 75 14.84 -28.95 -19.76
C SER A 75 13.43 -29.09 -20.36
N GLY A 76 13.13 -28.38 -21.47
CA GLY A 76 11.88 -28.54 -22.23
C GLY A 76 10.72 -27.64 -21.75
N SER A 77 9.73 -27.46 -22.62
CA SER A 77 8.66 -26.43 -22.56
C SER A 77 7.60 -26.59 -21.46
N ALA A 78 7.82 -27.43 -20.44
CA ALA A 78 6.84 -27.75 -19.41
C ALA A 78 7.30 -27.27 -18.04
N GLY A 79 7.25 -25.95 -17.86
CA GLY A 79 7.51 -25.29 -16.60
C GLY A 79 7.76 -23.82 -16.85
N GLY A 80 7.28 -22.97 -15.98
CA GLY A 80 7.45 -21.54 -16.06
C GLY A 80 6.79 -20.94 -14.84
N PRO A 81 7.27 -19.81 -14.29
CA PRO A 81 6.55 -19.16 -13.23
C PRO A 81 5.15 -18.80 -13.78
N TRP A 82 4.08 -19.34 -13.19
CA TRP A 82 2.70 -19.08 -13.63
C TRP A 82 2.36 -17.58 -13.57
N PHE A 83 3.10 -16.82 -12.75
CA PHE A 83 3.16 -15.37 -12.74
C PHE A 83 4.57 -14.86 -12.39
N PHE A 84 4.93 -13.67 -12.85
CA PHE A 84 6.17 -12.97 -12.54
C PHE A 84 5.86 -11.62 -11.87
N GLY A 85 5.95 -11.59 -10.54
CA GLY A 85 5.56 -10.44 -9.73
C GLY A 85 4.12 -10.02 -9.98
N ALA A 86 3.93 -8.80 -10.46
CA ALA A 86 2.62 -8.22 -10.77
C ALA A 86 1.97 -8.74 -12.07
N TYR A 87 2.65 -9.59 -12.84
CA TYR A 87 2.16 -10.05 -14.14
C TYR A 87 1.90 -11.54 -14.17
N THR A 88 0.80 -11.96 -14.80
CA THR A 88 0.51 -13.37 -15.08
C THR A 88 0.45 -13.60 -16.58
N ARG A 89 0.85 -14.80 -17.00
CA ARG A 89 0.57 -15.26 -18.36
C ARG A 89 -0.91 -15.62 -18.45
N ASP A 90 -1.50 -15.39 -19.62
CA ASP A 90 -2.85 -15.86 -19.91
C ASP A 90 -2.82 -17.37 -20.20
N LEU A 91 -3.35 -18.17 -19.28
CA LEU A 91 -3.71 -19.55 -19.56
C LEU A 91 -5.12 -19.61 -20.12
N TYR A 92 -5.32 -20.45 -21.15
CA TYR A 92 -6.57 -20.48 -21.88
C TYR A 92 -7.80 -20.70 -20.97
N ASP A 93 -8.73 -19.76 -21.06
CA ASP A 93 -10.09 -19.74 -20.52
C ASP A 93 -10.97 -18.93 -21.48
N GLN A 94 -12.28 -19.08 -21.39
CA GLN A 94 -13.24 -18.25 -22.12
C GLN A 94 -12.99 -16.75 -21.86
N ALA A 95 -12.72 -16.35 -20.60
CA ALA A 95 -12.46 -14.95 -20.23
C ALA A 95 -11.22 -14.32 -20.93
N VAL A 96 -10.29 -15.13 -21.44
CA VAL A 96 -9.12 -14.67 -22.21
C VAL A 96 -9.23 -15.02 -23.70
N SER A 97 -10.39 -15.47 -24.15
CA SER A 97 -10.68 -15.76 -25.55
C SER A 97 -10.56 -14.51 -26.43
N TRP A 98 -10.43 -14.72 -27.75
CA TRP A 98 -10.33 -13.61 -28.70
C TRP A 98 -11.53 -12.67 -28.62
N GLN A 99 -12.74 -13.23 -28.48
CA GLN A 99 -13.99 -12.47 -28.41
C GLN A 99 -14.12 -11.69 -27.11
N ASP A 100 -13.77 -12.30 -25.97
CA ASP A 100 -13.94 -11.68 -24.65
C ASP A 100 -12.89 -10.62 -24.32
N GLN A 101 -11.83 -10.60 -25.11
CA GLN A 101 -10.75 -9.64 -25.00
C GLN A 101 -10.76 -8.60 -26.12
N MET A 102 -11.76 -8.62 -27.00
CA MET A 102 -11.95 -7.54 -27.95
C MET A 102 -12.28 -6.25 -27.21
N PRO A 103 -11.55 -5.15 -27.45
CA PRO A 103 -11.91 -3.85 -26.91
C PRO A 103 -13.32 -3.46 -27.38
N VAL A 104 -14.12 -2.92 -26.46
CA VAL A 104 -15.51 -2.53 -26.77
C VAL A 104 -15.54 -1.11 -27.31
N TYR A 105 -16.01 -0.95 -28.54
CA TYR A 105 -16.18 0.37 -29.15
C TYR A 105 -17.45 1.06 -28.60
N ARG A 106 -17.29 2.19 -27.92
CA ARG A 106 -18.40 3.06 -27.45
C ARG A 106 -18.00 4.52 -27.61
N ASN A 107 -18.96 5.36 -28.06
CA ASN A 107 -18.79 6.82 -28.15
C ASN A 107 -17.50 7.24 -28.91
N GLY A 108 -17.18 6.56 -30.01
CA GLY A 108 -16.01 6.91 -30.83
C GLY A 108 -14.67 6.38 -30.32
N ARG A 109 -14.64 5.58 -29.24
CA ARG A 109 -13.41 5.09 -28.62
C ARG A 109 -13.52 3.61 -28.25
N TYR A 110 -12.41 2.91 -28.30
CA TYR A 110 -12.30 1.56 -27.73
C TYR A 110 -12.11 1.66 -26.21
N ASN A 111 -12.87 0.85 -25.48
CA ASN A 111 -12.85 0.78 -24.03
C ASN A 111 -12.44 -0.64 -23.60
N GLY A 112 -11.87 -0.74 -22.40
CA GLY A 112 -11.57 -2.01 -21.76
C GLY A 112 -11.52 -1.85 -20.24
N ASN A 113 -11.55 -2.96 -19.52
CA ASN A 113 -11.37 -2.97 -18.07
C ASN A 113 -9.93 -3.40 -17.74
N PRO A 114 -9.12 -2.58 -17.05
CA PRO A 114 -7.77 -3.00 -16.62
C PRO A 114 -7.79 -4.09 -15.53
N PHE A 115 -8.93 -4.36 -14.88
CA PHE A 115 -9.08 -5.35 -13.80
C PHE A 115 -9.96 -6.55 -14.14
N GLY A 116 -10.37 -6.66 -15.41
CA GLY A 116 -11.27 -7.71 -15.84
C GLY A 116 -11.32 -7.80 -17.36
N THR A 117 -12.35 -8.42 -17.90
CA THR A 117 -12.47 -8.55 -19.35
C THR A 117 -12.76 -7.18 -19.99
N PRO A 118 -12.19 -6.87 -21.17
CA PRO A 118 -12.55 -5.67 -21.92
C PRO A 118 -14.06 -5.47 -22.12
N GLN A 119 -14.82 -6.56 -22.20
CA GLN A 119 -16.28 -6.55 -22.33
C GLN A 119 -17.04 -5.97 -21.13
N GLU A 120 -16.49 -6.06 -19.91
CA GLU A 120 -17.09 -5.47 -18.71
C GLU A 120 -17.23 -3.95 -18.81
N ALA A 121 -16.39 -3.32 -19.63
CA ALA A 121 -16.47 -1.92 -20.06
C ALA A 121 -16.96 -0.97 -18.95
N ILE A 122 -16.10 -0.77 -17.95
CA ILE A 122 -16.31 0.20 -16.87
C ILE A 122 -16.06 1.61 -17.41
N GLY A 123 -16.74 2.61 -16.84
CA GLY A 123 -16.40 4.02 -17.04
C GLY A 123 -14.97 4.35 -16.58
N PRO A 124 -14.48 5.57 -16.84
CA PRO A 124 -13.13 5.97 -16.42
C PRO A 124 -12.95 5.80 -14.90
N ILE A 125 -11.90 5.08 -14.50
CA ILE A 125 -11.50 4.88 -13.10
C ILE A 125 -10.31 5.79 -12.82
N VAL A 126 -10.46 6.71 -11.87
CA VAL A 126 -9.36 7.56 -11.41
C VAL A 126 -8.58 6.81 -10.34
N LEU A 127 -7.35 6.42 -10.66
CA LEU A 127 -6.44 5.70 -9.76
C LEU A 127 -5.48 6.66 -9.06
N PHE A 128 -4.99 7.65 -9.80
CA PHE A 128 -4.03 8.62 -9.33
C PHE A 128 -4.56 10.03 -9.60
N ASP A 129 -4.67 10.81 -8.54
CA ASP A 129 -5.00 12.24 -8.64
C ASP A 129 -3.73 13.09 -8.59
N VAL A 130 -3.81 14.29 -9.16
CA VAL A 130 -2.74 15.29 -9.12
C VAL A 130 -3.34 16.56 -8.51
N PRO A 131 -2.67 17.21 -7.54
CA PRO A 131 -3.17 18.45 -6.96
C PRO A 131 -3.51 19.50 -8.03
N ARG A 132 -4.72 20.05 -7.96
CA ARG A 132 -5.20 21.06 -8.92
C ARG A 132 -4.64 22.43 -8.56
N SER A 133 -4.26 23.21 -9.57
CA SER A 133 -3.73 24.57 -9.39
C SER A 133 -4.72 25.51 -8.67
N GLY A 134 -6.03 25.35 -8.93
CA GLY A 134 -7.06 26.20 -8.34
C GLY A 134 -7.27 25.99 -6.83
N THR A 135 -7.07 24.77 -6.33
CA THR A 135 -7.21 24.45 -4.89
C THR A 135 -5.87 24.41 -4.15
N GLY A 136 -4.77 24.14 -4.87
CA GLY A 136 -3.47 23.91 -4.28
C GLY A 136 -3.42 22.64 -3.42
N VAL A 137 -2.42 22.57 -2.55
CA VAL A 137 -2.24 21.49 -1.57
C VAL A 137 -2.76 21.96 -0.21
N ILE A 138 -3.79 21.27 0.29
CA ILE A 138 -4.50 21.53 1.54
C ILE A 138 -4.33 20.41 2.57
N SER A 139 -3.74 19.27 2.17
CA SER A 139 -3.44 18.13 3.04
C SER A 139 -2.24 17.36 2.52
N ILE A 140 -1.40 16.86 3.44
CA ILE A 140 -0.29 15.95 3.12
C ILE A 140 -0.81 14.68 2.44
N GLY A 141 -2.03 14.23 2.78
CA GLY A 141 -2.66 13.08 2.15
C GLY A 141 -2.86 13.22 0.64
N GLN A 142 -2.85 14.44 0.07
CA GLN A 142 -2.90 14.62 -1.38
C GLN A 142 -1.63 14.11 -2.10
N PHE A 143 -0.52 13.93 -1.37
CA PHE A 143 0.69 13.32 -1.90
C PHE A 143 0.63 11.78 -1.96
N GLN A 144 -0.47 11.14 -1.53
CA GLN A 144 -0.65 9.69 -1.64
C GLN A 144 -0.43 9.15 -3.05
N HIS A 145 -0.70 9.96 -4.09
CA HIS A 145 -0.55 9.56 -5.48
C HIS A 145 0.83 9.87 -6.07
N ALA A 146 1.79 10.38 -5.29
CA ALA A 146 3.14 10.63 -5.74
C ALA A 146 3.87 9.30 -6.02
N LYS A 147 4.60 9.21 -7.14
CA LYS A 147 5.45 8.06 -7.44
C LYS A 147 6.77 8.23 -6.68
N LEU A 148 6.93 7.48 -5.59
CA LEU A 148 8.12 7.54 -4.72
C LEU A 148 9.06 6.34 -4.90
N SER A 149 8.76 5.46 -5.86
CA SER A 149 9.56 4.27 -6.14
C SER A 149 9.59 3.95 -7.63
N GLU A 150 10.71 3.34 -8.04
CA GLU A 150 10.89 2.76 -9.37
C GLU A 150 10.64 1.25 -9.41
N PHE A 151 10.46 0.60 -8.26
CA PHE A 151 10.22 -0.85 -8.16
C PHE A 151 8.74 -1.18 -8.07
N VAL A 152 8.32 -2.24 -8.77
CA VAL A 152 6.92 -2.69 -8.83
C VAL A 152 6.37 -3.17 -7.49
N TRP A 153 7.21 -3.72 -6.63
CA TRP A 153 6.83 -4.23 -5.30
C TRP A 153 6.99 -3.23 -4.17
N HIS A 154 7.22 -1.96 -4.49
CA HIS A 154 6.93 -0.90 -3.52
C HIS A 154 5.49 -0.46 -3.69
N PRO A 155 4.89 0.16 -2.66
CA PRO A 155 3.49 0.56 -2.73
C PRO A 155 3.20 1.64 -3.77
N SER A 156 2.03 1.53 -4.41
CA SER A 156 1.47 2.59 -5.27
C SER A 156 1.15 3.87 -4.48
N TYR A 157 0.76 3.72 -3.21
CA TYR A 157 0.35 4.80 -2.30
C TYR A 157 1.20 4.80 -1.03
N ALA A 158 2.50 5.08 -1.16
CA ALA A 158 3.43 5.03 -0.04
C ALA A 158 3.06 6.00 1.11
N VAL A 159 2.52 7.20 0.80
CA VAL A 159 2.04 8.14 1.82
C VAL A 159 0.68 7.67 2.34
N GLY A 160 0.57 7.47 3.65
CA GLY A 160 -0.63 7.00 4.33
C GLY A 160 -0.75 5.48 4.45
N GLN A 161 0.26 4.73 4.01
CA GLN A 161 0.31 3.26 4.11
C GLN A 161 1.46 2.81 5.02
N SER A 162 1.43 1.55 5.46
CA SER A 162 2.45 0.93 6.31
C SER A 162 2.93 -0.41 5.75
N LEU A 163 2.94 -0.57 4.42
CA LEU A 163 3.39 -1.80 3.79
C LEU A 163 4.91 -1.90 3.92
N ALA A 164 5.38 -2.94 4.59
CA ALA A 164 6.80 -3.16 4.81
C ALA A 164 7.52 -3.53 3.50
N ASP A 165 8.77 -3.08 3.34
CA ASP A 165 9.63 -3.52 2.24
C ASP A 165 9.85 -5.04 2.35
N PRO A 166 9.55 -5.83 1.29
CA PRO A 166 9.79 -7.27 1.27
C PRO A 166 11.22 -7.69 1.63
N ARG A 167 12.21 -6.79 1.49
CA ARG A 167 13.62 -6.97 1.89
C ARG A 167 13.90 -6.76 3.37
N GLY A 168 13.04 -6.09 4.13
CA GLY A 168 13.21 -5.86 5.58
C GLY A 168 13.39 -7.11 6.46
N PRO A 169 12.76 -8.28 6.18
CA PRO A 169 12.92 -9.52 6.95
C PRO A 169 14.29 -10.21 6.84
N THR A 170 15.31 -9.59 6.24
CA THR A 170 16.57 -10.26 5.83
C THR A 170 17.66 -10.28 6.89
N GLY A 171 17.47 -9.60 8.02
CA GLY A 171 18.30 -9.78 9.20
C GLY A 171 18.07 -11.16 9.87
N LYS A 172 18.76 -11.41 10.99
CA LYS A 172 18.56 -12.60 11.86
C LYS A 172 17.12 -12.77 12.40
N SER A 173 16.19 -11.93 11.97
CA SER A 173 14.79 -11.89 12.35
C SER A 173 14.01 -12.99 11.63
N THR A 174 14.03 -14.18 12.21
CA THR A 174 12.96 -15.18 12.01
C THR A 174 11.64 -14.57 12.51
N GLY A 175 10.63 -14.34 11.66
CA GLY A 175 9.32 -13.93 12.19
C GLY A 175 8.36 -13.16 11.29
N LEU A 176 8.78 -12.58 10.16
CA LEU A 176 7.79 -12.15 9.16
C LEU A 176 7.37 -13.40 8.40
N ALA A 177 6.06 -13.70 8.44
CA ALA A 177 5.45 -14.70 7.57
C ALA A 177 5.76 -14.29 6.13
N ARG A 178 6.80 -14.90 5.56
CA ARG A 178 7.25 -14.58 4.22
C ARG A 178 6.10 -14.91 3.28
N THR A 179 5.77 -14.00 2.37
CA THR A 179 5.03 -14.35 1.15
C THR A 179 5.91 -15.10 0.15
N ALA A 180 7.17 -15.36 0.50
CA ALA A 180 8.12 -16.16 -0.27
C ALA A 180 7.83 -17.65 -0.12
N PRO A 181 8.02 -18.41 -1.21
CA PRO A 181 7.97 -19.85 -1.13
C PRO A 181 9.14 -20.34 -0.26
N LEU A 182 8.90 -21.37 0.55
CA LEU A 182 10.00 -22.11 1.17
C LEU A 182 10.70 -22.87 0.03
N PHE A 183 11.89 -22.42 -0.34
CA PHE A 183 12.70 -23.11 -1.34
C PHE A 183 13.05 -24.50 -0.82
N ALA A 184 12.68 -25.53 -1.59
CA ALA A 184 12.97 -26.93 -1.24
C ALA A 184 14.48 -27.25 -1.36
N ASP A 185 15.20 -26.52 -2.21
CA ASP A 185 16.63 -26.68 -2.45
C ASP A 185 17.45 -25.65 -1.64
N ALA A 186 18.46 -26.13 -0.90
CA ALA A 186 19.29 -25.30 -0.05
C ALA A 186 20.14 -24.27 -0.83
N SER A 187 20.53 -24.57 -2.07
CA SER A 187 21.29 -23.66 -2.92
C SER A 187 20.43 -22.53 -3.49
N GLU A 188 19.17 -22.82 -3.81
CA GLU A 188 18.17 -21.82 -4.18
C GLU A 188 17.78 -20.95 -2.97
N ALA A 189 17.62 -21.56 -1.80
CA ALA A 189 17.38 -20.85 -0.54
C ALA A 189 18.53 -19.89 -0.19
N ALA A 190 19.77 -20.32 -0.38
CA ALA A 190 20.97 -19.52 -0.12
C ALA A 190 21.07 -18.26 -1.00
N THR A 191 20.40 -18.26 -2.15
CA THR A 191 20.38 -17.15 -3.11
C THR A 191 19.00 -16.48 -3.19
N GLY A 192 18.10 -16.75 -2.24
CA GLY A 192 16.73 -16.22 -2.22
C GLY A 192 15.97 -16.38 -3.54
N GLY A 193 16.17 -17.50 -4.24
CA GLY A 193 15.52 -17.78 -5.51
C GLY A 193 16.03 -16.97 -6.71
N PHE A 194 17.21 -16.35 -6.62
CA PHE A 194 17.96 -15.80 -7.75
C PHE A 194 19.13 -16.73 -8.07
N SER A 195 18.84 -18.01 -8.31
CA SER A 195 19.80 -18.96 -8.86
C SER A 195 19.55 -19.15 -10.36
N VAL A 196 20.57 -19.60 -11.08
CA VAL A 196 20.48 -19.95 -12.50
C VAL A 196 19.34 -20.94 -12.83
N ASP A 197 19.01 -21.83 -11.89
CA ASP A 197 17.97 -22.84 -12.05
C ASP A 197 16.56 -22.29 -11.70
N ALA A 198 16.47 -21.17 -10.98
CA ALA A 198 15.22 -20.54 -10.55
C ALA A 198 14.76 -19.39 -11.47
N ILE A 199 15.68 -18.71 -12.16
CA ILE A 199 15.34 -17.60 -13.07
C ILE A 199 15.66 -17.87 -14.55
N GLY A 200 16.40 -18.94 -14.84
CA GLY A 200 16.82 -19.31 -16.20
C GLY A 200 18.14 -18.67 -16.63
N TYR A 201 18.62 -19.08 -17.80
CA TYR A 201 19.89 -18.64 -18.38
C TYR A 201 19.83 -18.60 -19.90
N SER A 202 20.75 -17.84 -20.51
CA SER A 202 20.97 -17.85 -21.95
C SER A 202 22.29 -18.54 -22.29
N THR A 203 22.30 -19.35 -23.33
CA THR A 203 23.53 -19.90 -23.95
C THR A 203 24.05 -19.01 -25.09
N ASP A 204 23.32 -17.94 -25.42
CA ASP A 204 23.72 -16.96 -26.42
C ASP A 204 24.77 -16.00 -25.82
N ALA A 205 26.00 -16.08 -26.35
CA ALA A 205 27.12 -15.26 -25.88
C ALA A 205 26.90 -13.74 -26.09
N GLN A 206 25.95 -13.34 -26.95
CA GLN A 206 25.57 -11.92 -27.09
C GLN A 206 24.64 -11.45 -25.96
N ARG A 207 24.00 -12.37 -25.23
CA ARG A 207 23.02 -12.07 -24.18
C ARG A 207 23.55 -12.29 -22.77
N ALA A 208 24.55 -13.15 -22.61
CA ALA A 208 25.17 -13.44 -21.31
C ALA A 208 26.63 -13.88 -21.47
N THR A 209 27.51 -13.38 -20.58
CA THR A 209 28.92 -13.79 -20.52
C THR A 209 29.11 -15.13 -19.82
N THR A 210 28.22 -15.48 -18.88
CA THR A 210 28.20 -16.76 -18.17
C THR A 210 26.78 -17.23 -17.96
N ARG A 211 26.60 -18.54 -17.69
CA ARG A 211 25.30 -19.13 -17.37
C ARG A 211 24.62 -18.44 -16.17
N ASP A 212 25.40 -17.97 -15.19
CA ASP A 212 24.90 -17.34 -13.96
C ASP A 212 24.78 -15.81 -14.07
N ALA A 213 25.15 -15.19 -15.21
CA ALA A 213 25.27 -13.73 -15.33
C ALA A 213 23.95 -13.00 -15.00
N TRP A 214 22.81 -13.52 -15.42
CA TRP A 214 21.51 -12.89 -15.15
C TRP A 214 21.10 -13.02 -13.69
N ALA A 215 21.44 -14.15 -13.07
CA ALA A 215 21.16 -14.40 -11.67
C ALA A 215 22.08 -13.55 -10.78
N GLN A 216 23.36 -13.43 -11.14
CA GLN A 216 24.30 -12.48 -10.51
C GLN A 216 23.79 -11.06 -10.58
N GLN A 217 23.34 -10.60 -11.76
CA GLN A 217 22.80 -9.26 -11.93
C GLN A 217 21.54 -9.04 -11.08
N GLY A 218 20.62 -10.01 -11.04
CA GLY A 218 19.44 -9.95 -10.19
C GLY A 218 19.80 -9.85 -8.70
N ARG A 219 20.76 -10.66 -8.23
CA ARG A 219 21.27 -10.58 -6.86
C ARG A 219 21.90 -9.21 -6.58
N ALA A 220 22.74 -8.71 -7.48
CA ALA A 220 23.37 -7.40 -7.37
C ALA A 220 22.36 -6.25 -7.21
N ILE A 221 21.25 -6.30 -7.96
CA ILE A 221 20.23 -5.23 -7.92
C ILE A 221 19.30 -5.39 -6.71
N PHE A 222 18.93 -6.62 -6.33
CA PHE A 222 17.80 -6.86 -5.42
C PHE A 222 18.18 -7.46 -4.06
N GLN A 223 19.37 -8.04 -3.93
CA GLN A 223 19.79 -8.82 -2.76
C GLN A 223 21.21 -8.50 -2.25
N ASP A 224 21.99 -7.66 -2.93
CA ASP A 224 23.36 -7.41 -2.48
C ASP A 224 23.32 -6.61 -1.18
N TYR A 225 23.56 -7.33 -0.09
CA TYR A 225 23.64 -6.80 1.25
C TYR A 225 25.11 -6.58 1.56
N PRO A 226 25.58 -5.34 1.76
CA PRO A 226 26.91 -5.12 2.29
C PRO A 226 27.07 -5.88 3.62
N ALA A 227 28.26 -6.45 3.84
CA ALA A 227 28.52 -7.37 4.95
C ALA A 227 28.29 -6.76 6.36
N THR A 228 28.24 -5.43 6.49
CA THR A 228 28.15 -4.73 7.78
C THR A 228 26.96 -3.77 7.89
N ASP A 229 26.57 -3.07 6.81
CA ASP A 229 25.64 -1.93 6.90
C ASP A 229 24.54 -1.98 5.84
N ASN A 230 23.44 -2.69 6.13
CA ASN A 230 22.28 -2.72 5.24
C ASN A 230 21.42 -1.47 5.42
N LEU A 231 21.33 -0.61 4.40
CA LEU A 231 20.23 0.35 4.28
C LEU A 231 19.09 -0.29 3.49
N VAL A 232 18.38 -1.23 4.12
CA VAL A 232 17.02 -1.57 3.65
C VAL A 232 16.10 -0.56 4.29
N TYR A 233 15.72 0.47 3.53
CA TYR A 233 14.76 1.45 4.01
C TYR A 233 13.34 0.98 3.69
N ASP A 234 12.49 0.96 4.70
CA ASP A 234 11.06 0.78 4.50
C ASP A 234 10.49 2.09 3.94
N LEU A 235 10.17 2.10 2.64
CA LEU A 235 9.67 3.29 1.95
C LEU A 235 8.44 3.88 2.65
N SER A 236 7.49 3.02 3.04
CA SER A 236 6.26 3.46 3.69
C SER A 236 6.59 4.11 5.04
N TYR A 237 7.43 3.45 5.85
CA TYR A 237 7.84 3.99 7.13
C TYR A 237 8.57 5.33 6.99
N GLU A 238 9.62 5.39 6.18
CA GLU A 238 10.47 6.59 6.06
C GLU A 238 9.70 7.79 5.53
N VAL A 239 8.85 7.58 4.53
CA VAL A 239 8.01 8.65 3.95
C VAL A 239 7.00 9.14 4.98
N ASN A 240 6.30 8.24 5.66
CA ASN A 240 5.28 8.66 6.61
C ASN A 240 5.87 9.31 7.86
N ARG A 241 6.97 8.76 8.39
CA ARG A 241 7.72 9.37 9.49
C ARG A 241 8.22 10.76 9.12
N SER A 242 8.79 10.92 7.93
CA SER A 242 9.34 12.21 7.50
C SER A 242 8.27 13.24 7.18
N LEU A 243 7.14 12.83 6.59
CA LEU A 243 6.09 13.77 6.17
C LEU A 243 5.15 14.14 7.31
N TRP A 244 4.56 13.16 8.02
CA TRP A 244 3.49 13.43 8.97
C TRP A 244 3.98 14.04 10.28
N ASP A 245 5.21 13.75 10.70
CA ASP A 245 5.75 14.29 11.95
C ASP A 245 6.40 15.67 11.77
N ALA A 246 6.92 15.98 10.58
CA ALA A 246 7.70 17.20 10.35
C ALA A 246 6.92 18.33 9.68
N PHE A 247 5.84 18.04 8.97
CA PHE A 247 5.14 19.04 8.16
C PHE A 247 3.68 19.22 8.58
N PHE A 248 3.21 20.46 8.43
CA PHE A 248 1.82 20.84 8.57
C PHE A 248 1.45 21.82 7.46
N LEU A 249 0.26 21.66 6.88
CA LEU A 249 -0.22 22.51 5.79
C LEU A 249 -1.41 23.35 6.28
N SER A 250 -1.17 24.64 6.52
CA SER A 250 -2.24 25.60 6.85
C SER A 250 -3.06 26.00 5.61
N GLY A 251 -2.44 25.97 4.42
CA GLY A 251 -3.03 26.51 3.18
C GLY A 251 -3.22 28.03 3.21
N ALA A 252 -2.64 28.73 4.18
CA ALA A 252 -2.79 30.16 4.37
C ALA A 252 -1.73 30.93 3.59
N ASP A 253 -2.12 31.59 2.50
CA ASP A 253 -1.32 32.66 1.92
C ASP A 253 -1.49 33.96 2.72
N GLN A 254 -0.77 35.03 2.36
CA GLN A 254 -0.80 36.29 3.10
C GLN A 254 -2.21 36.84 3.29
N ALA A 255 -2.94 37.02 2.19
CA ALA A 255 -4.26 37.63 2.21
C ALA A 255 -5.26 36.75 2.97
N LYS A 256 -5.20 35.42 2.79
CA LYS A 256 -6.05 34.47 3.52
C LYS A 256 -5.74 34.46 5.01
N ALA A 257 -4.46 34.49 5.40
CA ALA A 257 -4.09 34.51 6.80
C ALA A 257 -4.61 35.77 7.51
N GLU A 258 -4.47 36.94 6.89
CA GLU A 258 -4.97 38.21 7.41
C GLU A 258 -6.50 38.21 7.54
N ALA A 259 -7.21 37.75 6.50
CA ALA A 259 -8.67 37.66 6.52
C ALA A 259 -9.19 36.63 7.53
N PHE A 260 -8.56 35.46 7.60
CA PHE A 260 -8.93 34.37 8.51
C PHE A 260 -8.73 34.75 9.97
N VAL A 261 -7.62 35.42 10.34
CA VAL A 261 -7.41 35.86 11.73
C VAL A 261 -8.46 36.89 12.16
N LYS A 262 -8.91 37.75 11.23
CA LYS A 262 -9.94 38.77 11.51
C LYS A 262 -11.33 38.17 11.65
N ASP A 263 -11.71 37.27 10.76
CA ASP A 263 -13.00 36.57 10.79
C ASP A 263 -12.86 35.16 10.19
N PRO A 264 -12.57 34.15 11.03
CA PRO A 264 -12.37 32.76 10.59
C PRO A 264 -13.62 32.09 10.03
N VAL A 265 -14.81 32.64 10.33
CA VAL A 265 -16.09 32.05 9.92
C VAL A 265 -16.47 32.54 8.53
N ALA A 266 -16.34 33.85 8.28
CA ALA A 266 -16.59 34.43 6.96
C ALA A 266 -15.47 34.13 5.96
N ASN A 267 -14.22 33.98 6.44
CA ASN A 267 -13.04 33.78 5.59
C ASN A 267 -12.28 32.51 5.96
N PRO A 268 -12.85 31.31 5.77
CA PRO A 268 -12.18 30.06 6.12
C PRO A 268 -10.91 29.83 5.29
N LEU A 269 -9.94 29.12 5.88
CA LEU A 269 -8.80 28.58 5.14
C LEU A 269 -9.26 27.54 4.10
N PRO A 270 -8.44 27.21 3.08
CA PRO A 270 -8.81 26.22 2.06
C PRO A 270 -9.27 24.88 2.64
N ASN A 271 -8.66 24.45 3.75
CA ASN A 271 -9.25 23.43 4.61
C ASN A 271 -10.21 24.09 5.61
N GLY A 272 -11.50 24.11 5.28
CA GLY A 272 -12.54 24.76 6.08
C GLY A 272 -12.77 24.14 7.47
N ARG A 273 -12.14 22.99 7.76
CA ARG A 273 -12.16 22.39 9.11
C ARG A 273 -11.11 23.00 10.03
N LEU A 274 -10.14 23.76 9.51
CA LEU A 274 -9.17 24.45 10.35
C LEU A 274 -9.83 25.63 11.06
N ARG A 275 -9.74 25.64 12.38
CA ARG A 275 -10.23 26.71 13.27
C ARG A 275 -9.08 27.24 14.10
N LEU A 276 -9.19 28.48 14.56
CA LEU A 276 -8.27 29.00 15.57
C LEU A 276 -8.41 28.18 16.85
N SER A 277 -7.27 27.76 17.40
CA SER A 277 -7.21 27.08 18.70
C SER A 277 -7.82 27.96 19.79
N SER A 278 -8.64 27.40 20.67
CA SER A 278 -9.24 28.16 21.78
C SER A 278 -8.19 28.64 22.78
N THR A 279 -7.04 27.96 22.87
CA THR A 279 -5.97 28.24 23.84
C THR A 279 -5.05 29.36 23.37
N SER A 280 -4.79 29.44 22.06
CA SER A 280 -3.82 30.39 21.47
C SER A 280 -4.46 31.38 20.48
N GLY A 281 -5.70 31.15 20.07
CA GLY A 281 -6.36 31.80 18.94
C GLY A 281 -6.55 33.31 19.07
N LYS A 282 -6.75 33.82 20.29
CA LYS A 282 -6.86 35.26 20.54
C LYS A 282 -5.55 36.03 20.33
N ALA A 283 -4.41 35.34 20.41
CA ALA A 283 -3.09 35.94 20.22
C ALA A 283 -2.48 35.62 18.85
N THR A 284 -3.16 34.81 18.03
CA THR A 284 -2.67 34.39 16.71
C THR A 284 -2.60 35.59 15.77
N LYS A 285 -1.42 35.81 15.18
CA LYS A 285 -1.22 36.77 14.09
C LYS A 285 -1.25 36.06 12.74
N ALA A 286 -1.48 36.82 11.66
CA ALA A 286 -1.42 36.29 10.30
C ALA A 286 -0.05 35.69 9.96
N GLU A 287 1.02 36.28 10.50
CA GLU A 287 2.41 35.80 10.38
C GLU A 287 2.57 34.40 10.98
N ASP A 288 1.93 34.13 12.13
CA ASP A 288 2.03 32.83 12.81
C ASP A 288 1.45 31.69 11.95
N LEU A 289 0.44 31.96 11.11
CA LEU A 289 -0.20 30.95 10.24
C LEU A 289 0.63 30.60 9.00
N ARG A 290 1.65 31.41 8.72
CA ARG A 290 2.60 31.25 7.61
C ARG A 290 3.97 30.79 8.08
N ASP A 291 4.22 30.84 9.39
CA ASP A 291 5.45 30.38 10.00
C ASP A 291 5.48 28.84 10.07
N LEU A 292 6.64 28.26 9.73
CA LEU A 292 6.86 26.82 9.63
C LEU A 292 6.63 26.09 10.96
N HIS A 293 6.91 26.75 12.09
CA HIS A 293 6.89 26.13 13.43
C HIS A 293 5.66 26.54 14.24
N LEU A 294 5.07 27.70 13.96
CA LEU A 294 3.95 28.21 14.74
C LEU A 294 2.58 27.80 14.20
N ALA A 295 2.41 27.65 12.87
CA ALA A 295 1.09 27.49 12.26
C ALA A 295 0.26 26.34 12.85
N ALA A 296 0.88 25.17 13.04
CA ALA A 296 0.22 23.98 13.58
C ALA A 296 -0.29 24.20 15.02
N SER A 297 0.45 24.96 15.84
CA SER A 297 0.08 25.25 17.23
C SER A 297 -1.10 26.22 17.35
N ARG A 298 -1.36 27.02 16.31
CA ARG A 298 -2.42 28.04 16.31
C ARG A 298 -3.76 27.51 15.84
N LEU A 299 -3.77 26.34 15.22
CA LEU A 299 -4.93 25.78 14.55
C LEU A 299 -5.37 24.47 15.21
N VAL A 300 -6.67 24.22 15.17
CA VAL A 300 -7.29 22.95 15.54
C VAL A 300 -8.21 22.50 14.41
N LEU A 301 -8.46 21.20 14.32
CA LEU A 301 -9.34 20.64 13.31
C LEU A 301 -10.72 20.36 13.90
N ASP A 302 -11.73 20.99 13.30
CA ASP A 302 -13.13 20.91 13.72
C ASP A 302 -13.70 19.50 13.44
N GLY A 303 -14.30 18.90 14.46
CA GLY A 303 -14.89 17.56 14.41
C GLY A 303 -13.89 16.40 14.26
N SER A 304 -12.58 16.59 14.52
CA SER A 304 -11.65 15.46 14.62
C SER A 304 -11.48 14.97 16.05
N PHE A 305 -11.25 13.67 16.18
CA PHE A 305 -10.80 13.05 17.41
C PHE A 305 -9.29 12.82 17.36
N ASN A 306 -8.58 13.21 18.41
CA ASN A 306 -7.16 12.91 18.54
C ASN A 306 -6.98 11.45 18.98
N VAL A 307 -6.48 10.59 18.09
CA VAL A 307 -6.20 9.18 18.39
C VAL A 307 -5.16 8.97 19.49
N ASN A 308 -4.37 10.00 19.83
CA ASN A 308 -3.42 9.96 20.95
C ASN A 308 -4.02 10.52 22.25
N SER A 309 -5.35 10.73 22.31
CA SER A 309 -6.03 11.21 23.51
C SER A 309 -5.87 10.25 24.69
N LEU A 310 -5.43 10.77 25.83
CA LEU A 310 -5.35 10.04 27.09
C LEU A 310 -6.62 10.17 27.95
N SER A 311 -7.69 10.74 27.40
CA SER A 311 -8.97 10.88 28.08
C SER A 311 -9.85 9.65 27.88
N VAL A 312 -10.09 8.91 28.96
CA VAL A 312 -10.99 7.74 28.97
C VAL A 312 -12.40 8.13 28.53
N GLU A 313 -12.92 9.26 29.01
CA GLU A 313 -14.26 9.73 28.66
C GLU A 313 -14.37 10.12 27.19
N ALA A 314 -13.31 10.68 26.60
CA ALA A 314 -13.29 11.01 25.18
C ALA A 314 -13.35 9.74 24.32
N TRP A 315 -12.62 8.69 24.69
CA TRP A 315 -12.71 7.38 24.03
C TRP A 315 -14.07 6.72 24.22
N LYS A 316 -14.67 6.80 25.42
CA LYS A 316 -16.03 6.29 25.67
C LYS A 316 -17.06 6.97 24.77
N ALA A 317 -16.92 8.28 24.53
CA ALA A 317 -17.78 9.01 23.61
C ALA A 317 -17.64 8.51 22.16
N VAL A 318 -16.41 8.32 21.67
CA VAL A 318 -16.16 7.77 20.32
C VAL A 318 -16.70 6.34 20.19
N LEU A 319 -16.34 5.47 21.13
CA LEU A 319 -16.76 4.07 21.12
C LEU A 319 -18.29 3.94 21.22
N SER A 320 -18.95 4.85 21.93
CA SER A 320 -20.42 4.87 22.05
C SER A 320 -21.11 5.58 20.90
N GLY A 321 -20.41 6.06 19.87
CA GLY A 321 -20.99 6.86 18.78
C GLY A 321 -22.13 6.15 18.02
N THR A 322 -22.09 4.82 17.94
CA THR A 322 -23.13 4.00 17.28
C THR A 322 -24.42 3.90 18.09
N ARG A 323 -24.40 4.31 19.37
CA ARG A 323 -25.52 4.14 20.29
C ARG A 323 -26.77 4.87 19.82
N ALA A 324 -26.61 6.07 19.29
CA ALA A 324 -27.73 6.90 18.81
C ALA A 324 -28.41 6.32 17.56
N SER A 325 -27.68 5.53 16.77
CA SER A 325 -28.20 4.87 15.57
C SER A 325 -28.73 3.46 15.85
N SER A 326 -28.62 2.96 17.09
CA SER A 326 -29.10 1.64 17.49
C SER A 326 -30.54 1.72 18.01
N PRO A 327 -31.50 0.95 17.48
CA PRO A 327 -32.89 0.96 17.93
C PRO A 327 -33.08 0.64 19.42
N ASP A 328 -32.15 -0.10 20.01
CA ASP A 328 -32.16 -0.52 21.41
C ASP A 328 -31.18 0.26 22.30
N GLY A 329 -30.58 1.35 21.78
CA GLY A 329 -29.68 2.21 22.55
C GLY A 329 -28.39 1.51 23.02
N LYS A 330 -27.97 0.44 22.33
CA LYS A 330 -26.74 -0.30 22.60
C LYS A 330 -25.60 0.11 21.68
N VAL A 331 -24.38 -0.14 22.13
CA VAL A 331 -23.16 0.13 21.34
C VAL A 331 -22.87 -1.08 20.45
N ARG A 332 -22.88 -0.88 19.13
CA ARG A 332 -22.80 -1.94 18.11
C ARG A 332 -21.59 -1.73 17.22
N PHE A 333 -20.79 -2.78 17.06
CA PHE A 333 -19.64 -2.83 16.16
C PHE A 333 -19.90 -3.91 15.08
N PRO A 334 -20.54 -3.54 13.96
CA PRO A 334 -20.69 -4.43 12.82
C PRO A 334 -19.35 -4.56 12.07
N ARG A 335 -18.98 -5.79 11.72
CA ARG A 335 -17.84 -6.11 10.84
C ARG A 335 -18.27 -6.36 9.39
N VAL A 336 -19.56 -6.63 9.19
CA VAL A 336 -20.19 -6.85 7.88
C VAL A 336 -21.46 -6.02 7.80
N LEU A 337 -21.85 -5.61 6.58
CA LEU A 337 -23.04 -4.77 6.35
C LEU A 337 -24.35 -5.47 6.75
N SER A 338 -24.39 -6.80 6.69
CA SER A 338 -25.56 -7.60 7.07
C SER A 338 -25.08 -8.87 7.77
N ALA A 339 -25.12 -8.85 9.10
CA ALA A 339 -24.72 -9.99 9.92
C ALA A 339 -25.72 -11.15 9.75
N PRO A 340 -25.27 -12.38 9.40
CA PRO A 340 -26.17 -13.51 9.12
C PRO A 340 -26.81 -14.14 10.37
N GLY A 341 -26.54 -13.63 11.57
CA GLY A 341 -27.04 -14.22 12.81
C GLY A 341 -27.06 -13.26 14.00
N LYS A 342 -27.34 -13.79 15.20
CA LYS A 342 -27.42 -12.98 16.43
C LYS A 342 -26.07 -12.36 16.77
N ALA A 343 -26.11 -11.11 17.24
CA ALA A 343 -24.95 -10.37 17.71
C ALA A 343 -24.29 -11.02 18.93
N TRP A 344 -22.96 -10.94 18.99
CA TRP A 344 -22.18 -11.32 20.16
C TRP A 344 -22.31 -10.27 21.26
N THR A 345 -22.94 -10.63 22.38
CA THR A 345 -23.21 -9.70 23.51
C THR A 345 -22.31 -9.95 24.70
N SER A 346 -21.91 -11.19 24.96
CA SER A 346 -21.03 -11.56 26.08
C SER A 346 -20.39 -12.93 25.85
N GLY A 347 -19.24 -13.17 26.48
CA GLY A 347 -18.54 -14.45 26.47
C GLY A 347 -17.08 -14.35 26.03
N ASN A 348 -16.29 -15.34 26.43
CA ASN A 348 -14.85 -15.43 26.13
C ASN A 348 -14.51 -16.65 25.25
N SER A 349 -15.49 -17.45 24.83
CA SER A 349 -15.22 -18.67 24.04
C SER A 349 -15.25 -18.38 22.54
N PRO A 350 -14.17 -18.66 21.79
CA PRO A 350 -14.15 -18.60 20.34
C PRO A 350 -15.07 -19.64 19.68
N THR A 351 -15.60 -20.61 20.44
CA THR A 351 -16.44 -21.69 19.92
C THR A 351 -17.92 -21.33 19.81
N ASP A 352 -18.33 -20.18 20.35
CA ASP A 352 -19.72 -19.75 20.19
C ASP A 352 -19.94 -19.24 18.76
N GLY A 353 -20.91 -19.83 18.05
CA GLY A 353 -21.22 -19.44 16.67
C GLY A 353 -21.55 -17.96 16.53
N SER A 354 -22.10 -17.32 17.57
CA SER A 354 -22.42 -15.89 17.54
C SER A 354 -21.19 -14.97 17.58
N ALA A 355 -20.03 -15.45 18.05
CA ALA A 355 -18.77 -14.72 17.96
C ALA A 355 -18.30 -14.49 16.50
N TRP A 356 -18.78 -15.34 15.57
CA TRP A 356 -18.42 -15.32 14.15
C TRP A 356 -19.48 -14.71 13.24
N ASN A 357 -20.63 -14.30 13.78
CA ASN A 357 -21.73 -13.69 13.01
C ASN A 357 -21.44 -12.26 12.55
N GLY A 358 -20.29 -11.68 12.92
CA GLY A 358 -19.85 -10.38 12.40
C GLY A 358 -20.51 -9.15 13.03
N GLU A 359 -21.22 -9.29 14.15
CA GLU A 359 -21.75 -8.16 14.93
C GLU A 359 -21.41 -8.30 16.42
N ARG A 360 -20.80 -7.27 17.02
CA ARG A 360 -20.47 -7.20 18.45
C ARG A 360 -21.27 -6.10 19.14
N VAL A 361 -21.93 -6.41 20.26
CA VAL A 361 -22.66 -5.44 21.08
C VAL A 361 -22.00 -5.26 22.44
N LEU A 362 -21.39 -4.11 22.72
CA LEU A 362 -20.72 -3.86 24.00
C LEU A 362 -21.68 -3.32 25.06
N SER A 363 -21.56 -3.82 26.29
CA SER A 363 -22.13 -3.19 27.49
C SER A 363 -21.35 -1.94 27.90
N ASP A 364 -21.95 -1.07 28.70
CA ASP A 364 -21.29 0.16 29.18
C ASP A 364 -20.00 -0.13 29.98
N ALA A 365 -20.00 -1.21 30.77
CA ALA A 365 -18.81 -1.66 31.49
C ALA A 365 -17.72 -2.19 30.54
N GLU A 366 -18.08 -2.79 29.41
CA GLU A 366 -17.11 -3.20 28.38
C GLU A 366 -16.57 -2.01 27.61
N VAL A 367 -17.39 -1.02 27.29
CA VAL A 367 -16.94 0.24 26.69
C VAL A 367 -15.96 0.96 27.61
N ASP A 368 -16.26 1.03 28.91
CA ASP A 368 -15.36 1.63 29.91
C ASP A 368 -14.02 0.87 30.01
N ARG A 369 -14.05 -0.47 30.07
CA ARG A 369 -12.83 -1.29 30.07
C ARG A 369 -12.02 -1.12 28.79
N LEU A 370 -12.67 -1.12 27.63
CA LEU A 370 -12.00 -0.93 26.33
C LEU A 370 -11.36 0.46 26.24
N ALA A 371 -12.07 1.51 26.64
CA ALA A 371 -11.54 2.87 26.65
C ALA A 371 -10.30 3.00 27.56
N LYS A 372 -10.33 2.40 28.76
CA LYS A 372 -9.18 2.36 29.67
C LYS A 372 -7.99 1.62 29.05
N ALA A 373 -8.23 0.47 28.42
CA ALA A 373 -7.19 -0.29 27.74
C ALA A 373 -6.54 0.52 26.59
N ILE A 374 -7.35 1.19 25.76
CA ILE A 374 -6.84 2.05 24.69
C ILE A 374 -5.97 3.18 25.25
N VAL A 375 -6.38 3.84 26.35
CA VAL A 375 -5.59 4.90 26.99
C VAL A 375 -4.26 4.38 27.54
N VAL A 376 -4.24 3.15 28.08
CA VAL A 376 -2.99 2.50 28.52
C VAL A 376 -2.05 2.30 27.34
N GLU A 377 -2.53 1.76 26.21
CA GLU A 377 -1.72 1.55 25.00
C GLU A 377 -1.23 2.87 24.39
N ALA A 378 -2.08 3.90 24.35
CA ALA A 378 -1.71 5.24 23.88
C ALA A 378 -0.61 5.87 24.74
N ARG A 379 -0.63 5.62 26.06
CA ARG A 379 0.42 6.08 26.99
C ARG A 379 1.73 5.35 26.78
N ILE A 380 1.70 4.04 26.54
CA ILE A 380 2.91 3.25 26.24
C ILE A 380 3.54 3.77 24.95
N SER A 381 2.72 3.94 23.91
CA SER A 381 3.15 4.45 22.60
C SER A 381 3.79 5.84 22.70
N SER A 382 3.16 6.77 23.44
CA SER A 382 3.71 8.13 23.60
C SER A 382 5.01 8.17 24.42
N THR A 383 5.15 7.26 25.39
CA THR A 383 6.38 7.15 26.19
C THR A 383 7.53 6.54 25.36
N ALA A 384 7.23 5.58 24.49
CA ALA A 384 8.21 5.00 23.57
C ALA A 384 8.70 6.00 22.50
N VAL A 385 7.82 6.89 22.04
CA VAL A 385 8.22 8.00 21.13
C VAL A 385 9.16 8.97 21.84
N SER A 386 8.90 9.28 23.12
CA SER A 386 9.76 10.17 23.92
C SER A 386 11.14 9.58 24.20
N SER A 387 11.25 8.27 24.44
CA SER A 387 12.55 7.60 24.65
C SER A 387 13.35 7.36 23.36
N MET A 388 12.71 7.43 22.19
CA MET A 388 13.37 7.37 20.87
C MET A 388 13.88 8.72 20.34
N MET A 389 13.62 9.84 21.03
CA MET A 389 14.23 11.13 20.70
C MET A 389 15.56 11.29 21.45
N PRO A 390 16.74 11.18 20.80
CA PRO A 390 17.98 11.62 21.43
C PRO A 390 17.96 13.15 21.50
N LEU A 391 18.02 13.66 22.73
CA LEU A 391 18.04 15.09 23.08
C LEU A 391 19.30 15.86 22.62
N ASP A 392 20.18 15.27 21.81
CA ASP A 392 21.52 15.80 21.51
C ASP A 392 21.74 16.24 20.05
N ALA A 393 20.72 16.25 19.19
CA ALA A 393 20.89 16.63 17.77
C ALA A 393 21.04 18.15 17.51
N TRP A 394 21.03 19.00 18.54
CA TRP A 394 21.27 20.46 18.41
C TRP A 394 22.37 20.94 19.36
N GLY A 395 23.55 20.31 19.26
CA GLY A 395 24.79 20.74 19.93
C GLY A 395 25.77 21.41 18.98
N ARG A 396 25.80 22.75 19.01
CA ARG A 396 26.80 23.68 18.45
C ARG A 396 28.10 23.04 17.92
N CYS A 397 28.33 23.10 16.61
CA CYS A 397 29.68 22.98 16.04
C CYS A 397 30.59 24.09 16.60
N LYS A 398 31.54 23.74 17.46
CA LYS A 398 32.76 24.55 17.70
C LYS A 398 33.85 24.00 16.78
N PRO A 399 34.55 24.83 16.00
CA PRO A 399 35.66 24.37 15.18
C PRO A 399 36.84 23.91 16.07
N PRO A 400 37.59 22.87 15.67
CA PRO A 400 38.70 22.36 16.45
C PRO A 400 39.86 23.35 16.44
N SER A 401 40.31 23.75 17.63
CA SER A 401 41.55 24.51 17.81
C SER A 401 42.75 23.62 17.45
N MET A 402 43.52 24.02 16.43
CA MET A 402 44.89 23.51 16.24
C MET A 402 45.71 23.80 17.50
N ARG A 403 46.15 22.76 18.21
CA ARG A 403 47.28 22.85 19.13
C ARG A 403 48.54 22.47 18.37
N ARG A 404 49.47 23.43 18.30
CA ARG A 404 50.89 23.17 18.07
C ARG A 404 51.43 22.38 19.26
N GLY A 405 52.27 21.40 18.95
CA GLY A 405 53.03 20.55 19.87
C GLY A 405 53.77 19.54 19.02
#